data_AF-A0A2V6P216-F1
#
_entry.id   AF-A0A2V6P216-F1
#
_cell.length_a   1.000
_cell.length_b   1.000
_cell.length_c   1.000
_cell.angle_alpha   90.00
_cell.angle_beta   90.00
_cell.angle_gamma   90.00
#
_symmetry.space_group_name_H-M   'P 1'
#
loop_
_entity.id
_entity.type
_entity.pdbx_description
1 polymer ?
#
loop_
_entity_poly.entity_id
_entity_poly.type
_entity_poly.pdbx_seq_one_letter_code
_entity_poly.pdbx_strand_id
1 'polypeptide(L)'
;VRCDPPDFTSAGGHFNPEGRKHGQQNPEGAHAGDLPNLTVSADGSANVELLARDVVLGSETNSHSLFPPTGTSLVIHANADDGKTDPAGNAGARIACGVITR
;
A
#
# COMPACT_ATOMS: atom_id res chain seq x y z
N VAL A 1 13.45 0.50 0.35
CA VAL A 1 12.51 -0.56 -0.05
C VAL A 1 12.99 -1.13 -1.37
N ARG A 2 12.69 -2.40 -1.65
CA ARG A 2 12.99 -3.06 -2.92
C ARG A 2 11.79 -3.92 -3.32
N CYS A 3 11.69 -4.30 -4.58
CA CYS A 3 10.65 -5.18 -5.10
C CYS A 3 11.26 -6.49 -5.59
N ASP A 4 11.93 -7.22 -4.70
CA ASP A 4 12.60 -8.47 -5.04
C ASP A 4 11.56 -9.61 -5.16
N PRO A 5 11.47 -10.31 -6.31
CA PRO A 5 10.61 -11.47 -6.46
C PRO A 5 11.17 -12.69 -5.70
N PRO A 6 10.34 -13.71 -5.41
CA PRO A 6 8.95 -13.85 -5.85
C PRO A 6 7.91 -13.30 -4.88
N ASP A 7 8.27 -13.05 -3.62
CA ASP A 7 7.31 -12.74 -2.55
C ASP A 7 7.18 -11.25 -2.22
N PHE A 8 8.06 -10.41 -2.77
CA PHE A 8 8.13 -8.97 -2.55
C PHE A 8 8.15 -8.56 -1.07
N THR A 9 8.66 -9.43 -0.19
CA THR A 9 8.82 -9.14 1.25
C THR A 9 9.78 -7.97 1.49
N SER A 10 10.73 -7.76 0.58
CA SER A 10 11.69 -6.64 0.58
C SER A 10 11.04 -5.25 0.48
N ALA A 11 9.75 -5.16 0.16
CA ALA A 11 9.00 -3.92 0.14
C ALA A 11 8.75 -3.36 1.55
N GLY A 12 8.82 -4.20 2.60
CA GLY A 12 8.46 -3.82 3.97
C GLY A 12 6.97 -3.94 4.26
N GLY A 13 6.48 -3.27 5.31
CA GLY A 13 5.06 -3.20 5.68
C GLY A 13 4.33 -2.03 4.99
N HIS A 14 3.04 -1.88 5.29
CA HIS A 14 2.27 -0.72 4.80
C HIS A 14 2.88 0.58 5.32
N PHE A 15 2.78 1.64 4.51
CA PHE A 15 3.24 2.97 4.91
C PHE A 15 2.36 3.51 6.05
N ASN A 16 2.92 3.61 7.25
CA ASN A 16 2.16 3.90 8.48
C ASN A 16 2.94 4.87 9.40
N PRO A 17 3.05 6.16 9.03
CA PRO A 17 3.78 7.15 9.84
C PRO A 17 3.11 7.45 11.19
N GLU A 18 1.81 7.18 11.32
CA GLU A 18 1.03 7.43 12.54
C GLU A 18 0.92 6.23 13.47
N GLY A 19 1.41 5.05 13.07
CA GLY A 19 1.32 3.82 13.89
C GLY A 19 -0.12 3.33 14.12
N ARG A 20 -1.04 3.60 13.18
CA ARG A 20 -2.44 3.14 13.23
C ARG A 20 -2.57 1.65 12.92
N LYS A 21 -3.74 1.07 13.18
CA LYS A 21 -4.09 -0.26 12.66
C LYS A 21 -4.48 -0.19 11.19
N HIS A 22 -4.53 -1.35 10.55
CA HIS A 22 -4.95 -1.47 9.17
C HIS A 22 -6.47 -1.28 8.99
N GLY A 23 -6.84 -0.68 7.85
CA GLY A 23 -8.18 -0.76 7.28
C GLY A 23 -9.09 0.41 7.64
N GLN A 24 -9.76 0.99 6.63
CA GLN A 24 -10.68 2.12 6.80
C GLN A 24 -11.96 1.77 7.58
N GLN A 25 -12.28 0.48 7.70
CA GLN A 25 -13.42 -0.02 8.48
C GLN A 25 -13.01 -0.40 9.92
N ASN A 26 -11.73 -0.25 10.26
CA ASN A 26 -11.22 -0.43 11.62
C ASN A 26 -11.28 0.91 12.38
N PRO A 27 -11.96 0.99 13.55
CA PRO A 27 -12.01 2.22 14.35
C PRO A 27 -10.65 2.76 14.80
N GLU A 28 -9.63 1.90 14.85
CA GLU A 28 -8.24 2.25 15.19
C GLU A 28 -7.36 2.48 13.93
N GLY A 29 -7.96 2.40 12.74
CA GLY A 29 -7.29 2.55 11.45
C GLY A 29 -7.41 3.94 10.83
N ALA A 30 -7.02 4.12 9.55
CA ALA A 30 -6.29 3.17 8.68
C ALA A 30 -4.78 3.49 8.62
N HIS A 31 -3.97 2.65 7.99
CA HIS A 31 -2.61 3.07 7.62
C HIS A 31 -2.68 4.16 6.53
N ALA A 32 -1.73 5.10 6.52
CA ALA A 32 -1.67 6.13 5.47
C ALA A 32 -1.48 5.55 4.05
N GLY A 33 -0.86 4.37 3.94
CA GLY A 33 -0.69 3.64 2.69
C GLY A 33 -1.84 2.72 2.29
N ASP A 34 -2.91 2.61 3.08
CA ASP A 34 -4.06 1.78 2.72
C ASP A 34 -4.87 2.43 1.58
N LEU A 35 -5.06 1.70 0.48
CA LEU A 35 -5.80 2.15 -0.70
C LEU A 35 -7.01 1.23 -0.98
N PRO A 36 -8.04 1.72 -1.69
CA PRO A 36 -9.17 0.87 -2.08
C PRO A 36 -8.75 -0.32 -2.93
N ASN A 37 -9.54 -1.41 -2.86
CA ASN A 37 -9.34 -2.59 -3.71
C ASN A 37 -9.37 -2.25 -5.21
N LEU A 38 -8.46 -2.86 -5.97
CA LEU A 38 -8.44 -2.81 -7.44
C LEU A 38 -9.50 -3.75 -8.01
N THR A 39 -10.33 -3.26 -8.92
CA THR A 39 -11.26 -4.12 -9.68
C THR A 39 -10.63 -4.51 -11.01
N VAL A 40 -10.45 -5.81 -11.22
CA VAL A 40 -9.84 -6.37 -12.43
C VAL A 40 -10.93 -6.82 -13.40
N SER A 41 -10.80 -6.45 -14.67
CA SER A 41 -11.70 -6.84 -15.75
C SER A 41 -11.55 -8.32 -16.09
N ALA A 42 -12.55 -8.88 -16.79
CA ALA A 42 -12.56 -10.31 -17.14
C ALA A 42 -11.37 -10.75 -18.01
N ASP A 43 -10.72 -9.82 -18.71
CA ASP A 43 -9.53 -10.04 -19.52
C ASP A 43 -8.21 -9.96 -18.71
N GLY A 44 -8.29 -9.74 -17.40
CA GLY A 44 -7.15 -9.60 -16.50
C GLY A 44 -6.54 -8.20 -16.44
N SER A 45 -7.09 -7.22 -17.17
CA SER A 45 -6.62 -5.84 -17.14
C SER A 45 -7.29 -5.03 -16.03
N ALA A 46 -6.62 -3.98 -15.57
CA ALA A 46 -7.23 -3.00 -14.67
C ALA A 46 -6.67 -1.61 -14.97
N ASN A 47 -7.54 -0.62 -14.98
CA ASN A 47 -7.18 0.80 -15.03
C ASN A 47 -7.95 1.49 -13.90
N VAL A 48 -7.24 2.26 -13.08
CA VAL A 48 -7.83 2.89 -11.91
C VAL A 48 -7.23 4.27 -11.70
N GLU A 49 -8.10 5.21 -11.33
CA GLU A 49 -7.71 6.49 -10.76
C GLU A 49 -8.17 6.51 -9.30
N LEU A 50 -7.23 6.75 -8.39
CA LEU A 50 -7.47 6.74 -6.95
C LEU A 50 -6.91 8.02 -6.34
N LEU A 51 -7.61 8.52 -5.32
CA LEU A 51 -7.11 9.60 -4.48
C LEU A 51 -6.54 9.02 -3.18
N ALA A 52 -5.22 9.08 -3.03
CA ALA A 52 -4.53 8.76 -1.79
C ALA A 52 -4.46 10.01 -0.91
N ARG A 53 -5.36 10.14 0.07
CA ARG A 53 -5.54 11.38 0.86
C ARG A 53 -4.48 11.59 1.94
N ASP A 54 -3.89 10.51 2.43
CA ASP A 54 -3.02 10.51 3.60
C ASP A 54 -1.53 10.46 3.26
N VAL A 55 -1.18 10.69 1.99
CA VAL A 55 0.20 10.70 1.50
C VAL A 55 0.44 11.87 0.57
N VAL A 56 1.70 12.29 0.46
CA VAL A 56 2.10 13.39 -0.41
C VAL A 56 3.37 13.06 -1.19
N LEU A 57 3.53 13.70 -2.35
CA LEU A 57 4.80 13.74 -3.08
C LEU A 57 5.65 14.90 -2.55
N GLY A 58 6.14 14.77 -1.31
CA GLY A 58 6.77 15.83 -0.54
C GLY A 58 8.30 15.73 -0.40
N SER A 59 8.87 16.58 0.46
CA SER A 59 10.25 16.44 0.92
C SER A 59 10.41 15.22 1.85
N GLU A 60 11.63 14.73 2.02
CA GLU A 60 11.93 13.59 2.91
C GLU A 60 11.62 13.88 4.40
N THR A 61 11.56 15.17 4.77
CA THR A 61 11.23 15.62 6.13
C THR A 61 9.73 15.61 6.44
N ASN A 62 8.87 15.45 5.44
CA ASN A 62 7.43 15.30 5.67
C ASN A 62 7.13 13.83 5.99
N SER A 63 6.56 13.57 7.17
CA SER A 63 6.26 12.21 7.62
C SER A 63 5.28 11.44 6.73
N HIS A 64 4.44 12.14 5.95
CA HIS A 64 3.51 11.55 4.98
C HIS A 64 4.07 11.52 3.56
N SER A 65 5.33 11.88 3.36
CA SER A 65 5.97 11.82 2.04
C SER A 65 6.15 10.38 1.58
N LEU A 66 5.84 10.10 0.31
CA LEU A 66 6.19 8.84 -0.36
C LEU A 66 7.67 8.74 -0.72
N PHE A 67 8.46 9.77 -0.44
CA PHE A 67 9.91 9.78 -0.62
C PHE A 67 10.66 9.84 0.73
N PRO A 68 10.40 8.94 1.70
CA PRO A 68 11.26 8.86 2.87
C PRO A 68 12.65 8.35 2.45
N PRO A 69 13.70 8.52 3.26
CA PRO A 69 15.04 7.99 2.95
C PRO A 69 15.05 6.47 2.73
N THR A 70 14.10 5.75 3.33
CA THR A 70 13.90 4.31 3.14
C THR A 70 13.15 3.96 1.86
N GLY A 71 12.53 4.92 1.16
CA GLY A 71 11.68 4.73 -0.03
C GLY A 71 10.31 4.13 0.25
N THR A 72 9.42 4.13 -0.75
CA THR A 72 8.12 3.46 -0.73
C THR A 72 7.86 2.70 -2.03
N SER A 73 6.86 1.81 -2.03
CA SER A 73 6.45 1.02 -3.19
C SER A 73 4.94 0.80 -3.20
N LEU A 74 4.36 0.67 -4.38
CA LEU A 74 3.02 0.13 -4.58
C LEU A 74 3.08 -1.39 -4.67
N VAL A 75 2.15 -2.06 -4.00
CA VAL A 75 2.04 -3.53 -3.98
C VAL A 75 0.63 -3.93 -4.34
N ILE A 76 0.49 -4.91 -5.24
CA ILE A 76 -0.79 -5.56 -5.54
C ILE A 76 -0.81 -6.92 -4.85
N HIS A 77 -1.90 -7.22 -4.16
CA HIS A 77 -2.12 -8.47 -3.45
C HIS A 77 -2.98 -9.46 -4.25
N ALA A 78 -2.89 -10.75 -3.89
CA ALA A 78 -3.58 -11.85 -4.57
C ALA A 78 -5.10 -11.88 -4.29
N ASN A 79 -5.53 -11.43 -3.11
CA ASN A 79 -6.92 -11.40 -2.69
C ASN A 79 -7.36 -9.96 -2.40
N ALA A 80 -8.68 -9.75 -2.40
CA ALA A 80 -9.26 -8.51 -1.92
C ALA A 80 -8.96 -8.29 -0.44
N ASP A 81 -8.63 -7.05 -0.10
CA ASP A 81 -8.52 -6.53 1.25
C ASP A 81 -9.92 -6.49 1.91
N ASP A 82 -10.04 -6.98 3.15
CA ASP A 82 -11.29 -6.97 3.93
C ASP A 82 -11.59 -5.62 4.61
N GLY A 83 -10.66 -4.67 4.55
CA GLY A 83 -10.76 -3.30 5.04
C GLY A 83 -10.66 -3.15 6.55
N LYS A 84 -10.24 -4.19 7.29
CA LYS A 84 -10.28 -4.18 8.77
C LYS A 84 -9.17 -4.98 9.47
N THR A 85 -8.77 -6.13 8.93
CA THR A 85 -7.92 -7.09 9.66
C THR A 85 -6.45 -6.67 9.65
N ASP A 86 -5.83 -6.56 10.83
CA ASP A 86 -4.39 -6.33 10.90
C ASP A 86 -3.58 -7.53 10.41
N PRO A 87 -2.41 -7.31 9.79
CA PRO A 87 -1.81 -6.00 9.45
C PRO A 87 -2.11 -5.53 8.01
N ALA A 88 -2.84 -6.31 7.21
CA ALA A 88 -2.95 -6.12 5.76
C ALA A 88 -4.23 -6.72 5.15
N GLY A 89 -5.32 -6.70 5.91
CA GLY A 89 -6.67 -6.93 5.39
C GLY A 89 -6.93 -8.33 4.87
N ASN A 90 -6.19 -9.34 5.34
CA ASN A 90 -6.22 -10.70 4.79
C ASN A 90 -6.01 -10.77 3.26
N ALA A 91 -5.33 -9.78 2.66
CA ALA A 91 -5.17 -9.67 1.21
C ALA A 91 -4.25 -10.76 0.60
N GLY A 92 -3.60 -11.58 1.43
CA GLY A 92 -2.79 -12.71 0.97
C GLY A 92 -1.46 -12.30 0.35
N ALA A 93 -0.95 -13.13 -0.57
CA ALA A 93 0.38 -12.96 -1.16
C ALA A 93 0.51 -11.65 -1.96
N ARG A 94 1.72 -11.09 -2.00
CA ARG A 94 2.08 -9.96 -2.86
C ARG A 94 2.39 -10.50 -4.26
N ILE A 95 1.70 -10.01 -5.28
CA ILE A 95 1.80 -10.54 -6.66
C ILE A 95 2.43 -9.56 -7.65
N ALA A 96 2.48 -8.27 -7.31
CA ALA A 96 3.24 -7.27 -8.05
C ALA A 96 3.75 -6.19 -7.09
N CYS A 97 4.88 -5.58 -7.45
CA CYS A 97 5.50 -4.51 -6.67
C CYS A 97 6.18 -3.51 -7.60
N GLY A 98 6.00 -2.22 -7.34
CA GLY A 98 6.68 -1.13 -8.05
C GLY A 98 7.22 -0.09 -7.06
N VAL A 99 8.53 0.14 -7.08
CA VAL A 99 9.17 1.19 -6.26
C VAL A 99 8.75 2.56 -6.77
N ILE A 100 8.37 3.46 -5.86
CA ILE A 100 8.08 4.86 -6.18
C ILE A 100 9.42 5.63 -6.16
N THR A 101 9.82 6.16 -7.30
CA THR A 101 11.06 6.94 -7.47
C THR A 101 10.76 8.32 -8.05
N ARG A 102 11.70 9.27 -7.88
CA ARG A 102 11.71 10.55 -8.58
C ARG A 102 12.38 10.43 -9.95
#